data_AF-A0AA39W251-F1
#
_entry.id   AF-A0AA39W251-F1
#
_cell.length_a   1.000
_cell.length_b   1.000
_cell.length_c   1.000
_cell.angle_alpha   90.00
_cell.angle_beta   90.00
_cell.angle_gamma   90.00
#
_symmetry.space_group_name_H-M   'P 1'
#
loop_
_entity.id
_entity.type
_entity.pdbx_description
1 polymer ?
#
loop_
_entity_poly.entity_id
_entity_poly.type
_entity_poly.pdbx_seq_one_letter_code
_entity_poly.pdbx_strand_id
1 'polypeptide(L)'
;MLSASLVGSLIPGYGAYTASKAAVETLVKILAKELKGTGITANCVAPGPIATEIFFDGKTEEMVKKAIEQCPHGRLGETKDVAPVVGFLATDASEWINGQVIRVNGGYVYRWAATSVNPGVESLPLKDRVAIVTGSSRGIGRAIAIHLSQLGAKPVINYTSNSAQADIVAAEINSSASPDTTLRAVTVQADVSDPAQVKSLFDSAERAFDSPIHVLVNSAGVLDPKYPSIPNTSLEEFDRIFR
;
A
#
# COMPACT_ATOMS: atom_id res chain seq x y z
N MET A 1 2.02 -8.07 19.65
CA MET A 1 2.17 -8.62 18.28
C MET A 1 3.50 -8.18 17.67
N LEU A 2 4.02 -8.87 16.66
CA LEU A 2 5.29 -8.52 15.99
C LEU A 2 5.04 -7.88 14.62
N SER A 3 5.42 -6.60 14.48
CA SER A 3 5.56 -5.89 13.21
C SER A 3 7.01 -6.00 12.70
N ALA A 4 7.37 -5.28 11.65
CA ALA A 4 8.74 -5.14 11.16
C ALA A 4 9.04 -3.66 10.88
N SER A 5 10.28 -3.23 11.16
CA SER A 5 10.70 -1.86 10.84
C SER A 5 10.68 -1.52 9.34
N LEU A 6 10.54 -2.52 8.46
CA LEU A 6 10.27 -2.30 7.03
C LEU A 6 9.03 -1.42 6.78
N VAL A 7 8.04 -1.41 7.68
CA VAL A 7 6.88 -0.50 7.62
C VAL A 7 7.29 0.97 7.68
N GLY A 8 8.40 1.28 8.37
CA GLY A 8 8.97 2.62 8.40
C GLY A 8 10.04 2.86 7.33
N SER A 9 10.82 1.85 6.95
CA SER A 9 11.95 2.00 6.01
C SER A 9 11.55 1.93 4.53
N LEU A 10 10.40 1.34 4.18
CA LEU A 10 9.80 1.32 2.84
C LEU A 10 10.77 0.86 1.72
N ILE A 11 11.42 -0.28 1.93
CA ILE A 11 12.46 -0.78 1.02
C ILE A 11 11.82 -1.40 -0.24
N PRO A 12 12.27 -1.01 -1.46
CA PRO A 12 11.82 -1.63 -2.70
C PRO A 12 11.97 -3.16 -2.70
N GLY A 13 11.02 -3.86 -3.33
CA GLY A 13 10.99 -5.33 -3.38
C GLY A 13 10.33 -6.01 -2.18
N TYR A 14 10.10 -5.29 -1.08
CA TYR A 14 9.45 -5.85 0.14
C TYR A 14 7.97 -5.47 0.27
N GLY A 15 7.30 -5.05 -0.81
CA GLY A 15 5.95 -4.47 -0.77
C GLY A 15 4.92 -5.33 -0.03
N ALA A 16 4.72 -6.59 -0.46
CA ALA A 16 3.73 -7.49 0.13
C ALA A 16 4.02 -7.83 1.61
N TYR A 17 5.29 -8.14 1.91
CA TYR A 17 5.71 -8.39 3.30
C TYR A 17 5.53 -7.15 4.18
N THR A 18 5.90 -5.97 3.68
CA THR A 18 5.75 -4.71 4.41
C THR A 18 4.28 -4.37 4.64
N ALA A 19 3.41 -4.61 3.66
CA ALA A 19 1.97 -4.43 3.80
C ALA A 19 1.37 -5.36 4.88
N SER A 20 1.76 -6.64 4.91
CA SER A 20 1.26 -7.57 5.94
C SER A 20 1.69 -7.17 7.36
N LYS A 21 2.89 -6.58 7.51
CA LYS A 21 3.35 -6.04 8.79
C LYS A 21 2.68 -4.70 9.14
N ALA A 22 2.40 -3.85 8.17
CA ALA A 22 1.61 -2.63 8.38
C ALA A 22 0.18 -2.93 8.81
N ALA A 23 -0.42 -4.01 8.29
CA ALA A 23 -1.72 -4.49 8.74
C ALA A 23 -1.71 -4.85 10.23
N VAL A 24 -0.66 -5.54 10.70
CA VAL A 24 -0.48 -5.86 12.13
C VAL A 24 -0.41 -4.60 13.00
N GLU A 25 0.28 -3.54 12.54
CA GLU A 25 0.31 -2.25 13.26
C GLU A 25 -1.07 -1.61 13.38
N THR A 26 -1.89 -1.72 12.33
CA THR A 26 -3.26 -1.19 12.33
C THR A 26 -4.19 -2.02 13.21
N LEU A 27 -4.12 -3.36 13.11
CA LEU A 27 -4.92 -4.27 13.92
C LEU A 27 -4.67 -4.07 15.41
N VAL A 28 -3.42 -3.88 15.84
CA VAL A 28 -3.12 -3.60 17.26
C VAL A 28 -3.76 -2.32 17.76
N LYS A 29 -3.79 -1.26 16.95
CA LYS A 29 -4.42 0.02 17.34
C LYS A 29 -5.94 -0.11 17.48
N ILE A 30 -6.56 -0.92 16.63
CA ILE A 30 -7.99 -1.21 16.72
C ILE A 30 -8.26 -2.10 17.94
N LEU A 31 -7.49 -3.19 18.10
CA LEU A 31 -7.59 -4.12 19.23
C LEU A 31 -7.46 -3.40 20.57
N ALA A 32 -6.51 -2.46 20.70
CA ALA A 32 -6.35 -1.64 21.90
C ALA A 32 -7.63 -0.88 22.28
N LYS A 33 -8.43 -0.45 21.29
CA LYS A 33 -9.74 0.19 21.52
C LYS A 33 -10.83 -0.82 21.84
N GLU A 34 -10.83 -1.95 21.15
CA GLU A 34 -11.83 -3.02 21.32
C GLU A 34 -11.70 -3.73 22.67
N LEU A 35 -10.51 -3.76 23.27
CA LEU A 35 -10.24 -4.27 24.61
C LEU A 35 -10.65 -3.30 25.73
N LYS A 36 -11.37 -2.21 25.44
CA LYS A 36 -11.85 -1.25 26.45
C LYS A 36 -12.55 -1.95 27.61
N GLY A 37 -12.12 -1.62 28.84
CA GLY A 37 -12.72 -2.15 30.08
C GLY A 37 -12.18 -3.50 30.53
N THR A 38 -11.30 -4.15 29.77
CA THR A 38 -10.69 -5.45 30.13
C THR A 38 -9.43 -5.32 30.99
N GLY A 39 -8.80 -4.14 31.00
CA GLY A 39 -7.48 -3.92 31.62
C GLY A 39 -6.31 -4.43 30.77
N ILE A 40 -6.55 -5.05 29.61
CA ILE A 40 -5.52 -5.57 28.71
C ILE A 40 -5.00 -4.45 27.80
N THR A 41 -3.68 -4.28 27.71
CA THR A 41 -3.03 -3.43 26.70
C THR A 41 -2.61 -4.24 25.48
N ALA A 42 -2.65 -3.62 24.31
CA ALA A 42 -2.21 -4.22 23.05
C ALA A 42 -1.16 -3.33 22.39
N ASN A 43 0.05 -3.87 22.19
CA ASN A 43 1.16 -3.15 21.54
C ASN A 43 1.85 -4.02 20.47
N CYS A 44 2.56 -3.34 19.58
CA CYS A 44 3.41 -3.91 18.55
C CYS A 44 4.87 -3.62 18.84
N VAL A 45 5.73 -4.63 18.68
CA VAL A 45 7.19 -4.44 18.63
C VAL A 45 7.64 -4.62 17.17
N ALA A 46 8.38 -3.64 16.66
CA ALA A 46 8.85 -3.56 15.29
C ALA A 46 10.39 -3.57 15.26
N PRO A 47 11.03 -4.75 15.25
CA PRO A 47 12.49 -4.84 15.20
C PRO A 47 13.06 -4.39 13.85
N GLY A 48 14.33 -3.98 13.86
CA GLY A 48 15.16 -3.78 12.66
C GLY A 48 15.73 -5.12 12.14
N PRO A 49 16.78 -5.08 11.31
CA PRO A 49 17.56 -6.26 10.96
C PRO A 49 18.17 -6.90 12.22
N ILE A 50 17.76 -8.12 12.57
CA ILE A 50 18.27 -8.88 13.73
C ILE A 50 19.08 -10.08 13.22
N ALA A 51 20.26 -10.30 13.76
CA ALA A 51 21.13 -11.44 13.48
C ALA A 51 20.51 -12.74 14.02
N THR A 52 19.66 -13.36 13.22
CA THR A 52 19.08 -14.68 13.47
C THR A 52 19.30 -15.56 12.25
N GLU A 53 19.17 -16.88 12.41
CA GLU A 53 19.21 -17.84 11.30
C GLU A 53 18.26 -17.43 10.16
N ILE A 54 17.02 -17.04 10.51
CA ILE A 54 16.01 -16.53 9.57
C ILE A 54 16.48 -15.29 8.80
N PHE A 55 17.27 -14.42 9.44
CA PHE A 55 17.81 -13.25 8.76
C PHE A 55 18.91 -13.63 7.77
N PHE A 56 19.79 -14.57 8.10
CA PHE A 56 20.90 -14.95 7.23
C PHE A 56 20.48 -15.86 6.08
N ASP A 57 19.40 -16.62 6.25
CA ASP A 57 18.90 -17.53 5.23
C ASP A 57 18.67 -16.80 3.88
N GLY A 58 19.26 -17.37 2.83
CA GLY A 58 19.23 -16.83 1.47
C GLY A 58 19.93 -15.48 1.21
N LYS A 59 20.71 -14.93 2.15
CA LYS A 59 21.43 -13.65 1.95
C LYS A 59 22.92 -13.85 1.68
N THR A 60 23.45 -13.07 0.74
CA THR A 60 24.90 -12.99 0.52
C THR A 60 25.57 -12.08 1.56
N GLU A 61 26.89 -12.18 1.70
CA GLU A 61 27.68 -11.32 2.57
C GLU A 61 27.50 -9.83 2.24
N GLU A 62 27.39 -9.48 0.96
CA GLU A 62 27.15 -8.11 0.52
C GLU A 62 25.77 -7.59 0.95
N MET A 63 24.75 -8.44 0.92
CA MET A 63 23.41 -8.09 1.38
C MET A 63 23.41 -7.83 2.89
N VAL A 64 24.12 -8.66 3.66
CA VAL A 64 24.30 -8.49 5.10
C VAL A 64 25.05 -7.19 5.40
N LYS A 65 26.15 -6.94 4.68
CA LYS A 65 26.95 -5.71 4.84
C LYS A 65 26.11 -4.45 4.54
N LYS A 66 25.32 -4.45 3.47
CA LYS A 66 24.39 -3.35 3.15
C LYS A 66 23.36 -3.11 4.26
N ALA A 67 22.83 -4.17 4.88
CA ALA A 67 21.91 -4.03 6.00
C ALA A 67 22.61 -3.39 7.22
N ILE A 68 23.85 -3.78 7.49
CA ILE A 68 24.68 -3.19 8.55
C ILE A 68 24.96 -1.71 8.29
N GLU A 69 25.34 -1.34 7.06
CA GLU A 69 25.62 0.05 6.66
C GLU A 69 24.38 0.96 6.80
N GLN A 70 23.19 0.39 6.63
CA GLN A 70 21.93 1.10 6.81
C GLN A 70 21.51 1.26 8.28
N CYS A 71 22.09 0.49 9.19
CA CYS A 71 21.85 0.63 10.63
C CYS A 71 22.78 1.72 11.19
N PRO A 72 22.24 2.82 11.76
CA PRO A 72 23.07 3.85 12.40
C PRO A 72 24.03 3.33 13.49
N HIS A 73 23.68 2.22 14.14
CA HIS A 73 24.55 1.59 15.15
C HIS A 73 25.69 0.74 14.54
N GLY A 74 25.82 0.67 13.21
CA GLY A 74 26.91 -0.02 12.53
C GLY A 74 26.95 -1.54 12.72
N ARG A 75 25.84 -2.14 13.18
CA ARG A 75 25.68 -3.59 13.37
C ARG A 75 24.23 -4.02 13.13
N LEU A 76 24.03 -5.32 12.93
CA LEU A 76 22.72 -5.93 13.10
C LEU A 76 22.33 -5.92 14.59
N GLY A 77 21.03 -5.82 14.87
CA GLY A 77 20.51 -6.09 16.20
C GLY A 77 20.68 -7.56 16.57
N GLU A 78 20.62 -7.87 17.84
CA GLU A 78 20.61 -9.22 18.39
C GLU A 78 19.27 -9.47 19.10
N THR A 79 18.91 -10.73 19.36
CA THR A 79 17.67 -11.06 20.08
C THR A 79 17.61 -10.40 21.46
N LYS A 80 18.77 -10.25 22.13
CA LYS A 80 18.92 -9.54 23.40
C LYS A 80 18.61 -8.04 23.33
N ASP A 81 18.64 -7.43 22.14
CA ASP A 81 18.26 -6.03 21.96
C ASP A 81 16.73 -5.86 21.93
N VAL A 82 15.99 -6.92 21.61
CA VAL A 82 14.52 -6.89 21.42
C VAL A 82 13.76 -7.49 22.60
N ALA A 83 14.20 -8.65 23.10
CA ALA A 83 13.49 -9.40 24.13
C ALA A 83 13.24 -8.61 25.44
N PRO A 84 14.19 -7.79 25.96
CA PRO A 84 13.94 -6.99 27.16
C PRO A 84 12.81 -5.97 27.01
N VAL A 85 12.61 -5.42 25.80
CA VAL A 85 11.51 -4.49 25.53
C VAL A 85 10.16 -5.20 25.63
N VAL A 86 10.07 -6.42 25.11
CA VAL A 86 8.86 -7.25 25.27
C VAL A 86 8.62 -7.58 26.74
N GLY A 87 9.67 -7.93 27.48
CA GLY A 87 9.59 -8.16 28.93
C GLY A 87 9.07 -6.93 29.69
N PHE A 88 9.57 -5.74 29.38
CA PHE A 88 9.08 -4.48 29.95
C PHE A 88 7.59 -4.25 29.65
N LEU A 89 7.15 -4.50 28.41
CA LEU A 89 5.74 -4.35 28.00
C LEU A 89 4.80 -5.36 28.66
N ALA A 90 5.32 -6.39 29.32
CA ALA A 90 4.53 -7.34 30.09
C ALA A 90 4.42 -6.94 31.59
N THR A 91 5.05 -5.85 32.01
CA THR A 91 5.01 -5.36 33.39
C THR A 91 3.97 -4.26 33.59
N ASP A 92 3.52 -4.07 34.83
CA ASP A 92 2.61 -2.98 35.23
C ASP A 92 3.19 -1.60 34.92
N ALA A 93 4.51 -1.46 34.89
CA ALA A 93 5.18 -0.21 34.52
C ALA A 93 4.86 0.25 33.08
N SER A 94 4.33 -0.66 32.25
CA SER A 94 3.90 -0.37 30.87
C SER A 94 2.39 -0.22 30.71
N GLU A 95 1.60 -0.19 31.80
CA GLU A 95 0.13 -0.13 31.73
C GLU A 95 -0.40 1.06 30.92
N TRP A 96 0.36 2.17 30.88
CA TRP A 96 0.01 3.38 30.13
C TRP A 96 0.47 3.37 28.67
N ILE A 97 1.11 2.29 28.23
CA ILE A 97 1.55 2.07 26.87
C ILE A 97 0.52 1.15 26.22
N ASN A 98 -0.38 1.71 25.42
CA ASN A 98 -1.43 0.96 24.75
C ASN A 98 -1.64 1.45 23.31
N GLY A 99 -1.84 0.53 22.36
CA GLY A 99 -2.00 0.81 20.93
C GLY A 99 -0.72 1.31 20.25
N GLN A 100 0.46 1.10 20.85
CA GLN A 100 1.72 1.67 20.34
C GLN A 100 2.47 0.71 19.41
N VAL A 101 3.27 1.29 18.51
CA VAL A 101 4.27 0.58 17.69
C VAL A 101 5.65 0.98 18.18
N ILE A 102 6.29 0.08 18.94
CA ILE A 102 7.60 0.31 19.54
C ILE A 102 8.67 -0.21 18.59
N ARG A 103 9.44 0.70 18.02
CA ARG A 103 10.52 0.41 17.07
C ARG A 103 11.80 0.10 17.82
N VAL A 104 12.29 -1.14 17.70
CA VAL A 104 13.53 -1.62 18.34
C VAL A 104 14.54 -1.96 17.25
N ASN A 105 15.10 -0.92 16.63
CA ASN A 105 15.73 -1.06 15.32
C ASN A 105 17.05 -0.32 15.15
N GLY A 106 17.63 0.20 16.24
CA GLY A 106 18.90 0.92 16.17
C GLY A 106 18.89 2.15 15.26
N GLY A 107 17.73 2.77 15.01
CA GLY A 107 17.59 3.94 14.13
C GLY A 107 17.40 3.62 12.64
N TYR A 108 17.26 2.35 12.27
CA TYR A 108 17.15 1.88 10.87
C TYR A 108 16.05 2.56 10.02
N VAL A 109 14.98 3.05 10.65
CA VAL A 109 13.86 3.71 9.95
C VAL A 109 14.19 5.13 9.51
N TYR A 110 15.05 5.85 10.22
CA TYR A 110 15.28 7.27 10.00
C TYR A 110 16.55 7.50 9.17
N ARG A 111 16.44 7.31 7.85
CA ARG A 111 17.45 7.77 6.88
C ARG A 111 17.04 9.13 6.32
N TRP A 112 17.95 10.10 6.37
CA TRP A 112 17.81 11.36 5.62
C TRP A 112 18.15 11.10 4.15
N ALA A 113 17.16 11.26 3.27
CA ALA A 113 17.39 11.35 1.83
C ALA A 113 16.95 12.75 1.37
N ALA A 114 17.90 13.55 0.90
CA ALA A 114 17.62 14.80 0.23
C ALA A 114 16.95 14.50 -1.11
N THR A 115 15.70 14.93 -1.29
CA THR A 115 15.05 14.94 -2.60
C THR A 115 15.07 16.34 -3.17
N SER A 116 15.66 16.45 -4.36
CA SER A 116 15.53 17.63 -5.21
C SER A 116 14.20 17.55 -5.93
N VAL A 117 13.38 18.60 -5.83
CA VAL A 117 12.18 18.78 -6.67
C VAL A 117 12.57 19.70 -7.82
N ASN A 118 12.24 19.30 -9.04
CA ASN A 118 12.42 20.11 -10.24
C ASN A 118 11.04 20.55 -10.75
N PRO A 119 10.68 21.84 -10.72
CA PRO A 119 9.45 22.32 -11.35
C PRO A 119 9.72 23.05 -12.66
N GLY A 120 9.01 22.65 -13.72
CA GLY A 120 8.89 23.35 -15.00
C GLY A 120 8.50 22.36 -16.11
N VAL A 121 7.60 22.62 -17.07
CA VAL A 121 6.98 23.85 -17.61
C VAL A 121 5.60 23.50 -18.23
N GLU A 122 4.77 24.52 -18.44
CA GLU A 122 3.45 24.53 -19.09
C GLU A 122 3.32 23.68 -20.38
N SER A 123 2.65 22.55 -20.19
CA SER A 123 1.56 22.04 -21.02
C SER A 123 0.52 21.46 -20.03
N LEU A 124 -0.62 20.92 -20.49
CA LEU A 124 -1.50 20.18 -19.58
C LEU A 124 -0.65 19.17 -18.77
N PRO A 125 -0.71 19.18 -17.42
CA PRO A 125 0.33 18.56 -16.59
C PRO A 125 0.44 17.04 -16.75
N LEU A 126 -0.58 16.41 -17.34
CA LEU A 126 -0.62 14.99 -17.65
C LEU A 126 -0.79 14.71 -19.15
N LYS A 127 -0.46 15.67 -20.03
CA LYS A 127 -0.63 15.54 -21.48
C LYS A 127 -0.11 14.18 -21.98
N ASP A 128 -1.00 13.43 -22.62
CA ASP A 128 -0.76 12.12 -23.24
C ASP A 128 -0.32 10.99 -22.28
N ARG A 129 -0.32 11.23 -20.97
CA ARG A 129 0.02 10.23 -19.96
C ARG A 129 -1.13 9.23 -19.81
N VAL A 130 -0.85 7.95 -20.06
CA VAL A 130 -1.82 6.86 -19.83
C VAL A 130 -1.96 6.60 -18.32
N ALA A 131 -3.20 6.61 -17.83
CA ALA A 131 -3.52 6.45 -16.41
C ALA A 131 -4.55 5.34 -16.16
N ILE A 132 -4.21 4.32 -15.38
CA ILE A 132 -5.17 3.31 -14.93
C ILE A 132 -5.81 3.80 -13.62
N VAL A 133 -7.14 3.87 -13.59
CA VAL A 133 -7.89 4.16 -12.35
C VAL A 133 -8.77 2.95 -12.03
N THR A 134 -8.43 2.19 -10.99
CA THR A 134 -9.21 0.99 -10.61
C THR A 134 -10.53 1.37 -9.96
N GLY A 135 -11.61 0.65 -10.31
CA GLY A 135 -12.96 0.95 -9.80
C GLY A 135 -13.51 2.32 -10.22
N SER A 136 -13.24 2.75 -11.46
CA SER A 136 -13.54 4.12 -11.94
C SER A 136 -14.85 4.28 -12.70
N SER A 137 -15.69 3.25 -12.76
CA SER A 137 -17.03 3.35 -13.36
C SER A 137 -18.00 4.25 -12.57
N ARG A 138 -17.72 4.55 -11.28
CA ARG A 138 -18.60 5.36 -10.42
C ARG A 138 -17.86 6.01 -9.25
N GLY A 139 -18.58 6.85 -8.49
CA GLY A 139 -18.11 7.42 -7.23
C GLY A 139 -16.80 8.21 -7.34
N ILE A 140 -15.89 8.00 -6.39
CA ILE A 140 -14.59 8.68 -6.32
C ILE A 140 -13.72 8.34 -7.54
N GLY A 141 -13.68 7.07 -7.95
CA GLY A 141 -12.88 6.64 -9.11
C GLY A 141 -13.32 7.31 -10.42
N ARG A 142 -14.64 7.50 -10.64
CA ARG A 142 -15.16 8.27 -11.78
C ARG A 142 -14.69 9.72 -11.74
N ALA A 143 -14.82 10.38 -10.59
CA ALA A 143 -14.41 11.78 -10.43
C ALA A 143 -12.91 11.97 -10.70
N ILE A 144 -12.07 11.03 -10.23
CA ILE A 144 -10.63 11.01 -10.52
C ILE A 144 -10.38 10.85 -12.02
N ALA A 145 -11.02 9.88 -12.69
CA ALA A 145 -10.79 9.62 -14.11
C ALA A 145 -11.16 10.83 -14.98
N ILE A 146 -12.29 11.50 -14.69
CA ILE A 146 -12.71 12.73 -15.38
C ILE A 146 -11.69 13.85 -15.15
N HIS A 147 -11.24 14.03 -13.90
CA HIS A 147 -10.27 15.09 -13.58
C HIS A 147 -8.91 14.86 -14.23
N LEU A 148 -8.39 13.62 -14.23
CA LEU A 148 -7.14 13.28 -14.92
C LEU A 148 -7.25 13.57 -16.43
N SER A 149 -8.41 13.30 -17.04
CA SER A 149 -8.66 13.69 -18.43
C SER A 149 -8.61 15.21 -18.63
N GLN A 150 -9.20 16.02 -17.73
CA GLN A 150 -9.09 17.49 -17.81
C GLN A 150 -7.64 17.97 -17.73
N LEU A 151 -6.78 17.24 -17.00
CA LEU A 151 -5.34 17.49 -16.90
C LEU A 151 -4.52 16.96 -18.09
N GLY A 152 -5.17 16.40 -19.12
CA GLY A 152 -4.52 15.92 -20.35
C GLY A 152 -4.20 14.44 -20.39
N ALA A 153 -4.52 13.67 -19.35
CA ALA A 153 -4.27 12.23 -19.31
C ALA A 153 -5.19 11.46 -20.28
N LYS A 154 -4.81 10.20 -20.53
CA LYS A 154 -5.59 9.18 -21.22
C LYS A 154 -6.04 8.10 -20.22
N PRO A 155 -7.19 8.28 -19.54
CA PRO A 155 -7.59 7.35 -18.49
C PRO A 155 -8.14 6.02 -19.03
N VAL A 156 -7.79 4.94 -18.37
CA VAL A 156 -8.37 3.60 -18.50
C VAL A 156 -9.42 3.44 -17.41
N ILE A 157 -10.68 3.32 -17.84
CA ILE A 157 -11.82 3.16 -16.95
C ILE A 157 -11.96 1.67 -16.61
N ASN A 158 -11.38 1.27 -15.48
CA ASN A 158 -11.49 -0.09 -14.99
C ASN A 158 -12.79 -0.31 -14.20
N TYR A 159 -13.43 -1.46 -14.47
CA TYR A 159 -14.63 -1.93 -13.78
C TYR A 159 -14.59 -3.46 -13.60
N THR A 160 -15.39 -3.97 -12.66
CA THR A 160 -15.49 -5.42 -12.40
C THR A 160 -16.75 -6.04 -13.01
N SER A 161 -17.93 -5.44 -12.80
CA SER A 161 -19.21 -6.08 -13.16
C SER A 161 -20.22 -5.20 -13.92
N ASN A 162 -20.04 -3.88 -13.98
CA ASN A 162 -20.99 -2.97 -14.61
C ASN A 162 -20.33 -2.18 -15.75
N SER A 163 -20.34 -2.74 -16.96
CA SER A 163 -19.78 -2.11 -18.16
C SER A 163 -20.54 -0.86 -18.55
N ALA A 164 -21.87 -0.85 -18.46
CA ALA A 164 -22.70 0.27 -18.86
C ALA A 164 -22.30 1.59 -18.18
N GLN A 165 -22.01 1.55 -16.88
CA GLN A 165 -21.52 2.73 -16.16
C GLN A 165 -20.11 3.14 -16.59
N ALA A 166 -19.22 2.18 -16.85
CA ALA A 166 -17.88 2.48 -17.36
C ALA A 166 -17.93 3.12 -18.76
N ASP A 167 -18.79 2.61 -19.63
CA ASP A 167 -18.97 3.08 -21.00
C ASP A 167 -19.53 4.51 -21.02
N ILE A 168 -20.46 4.84 -20.11
CA ILE A 168 -20.94 6.22 -19.92
C ILE A 168 -19.78 7.17 -19.58
N VAL A 169 -18.90 6.78 -18.65
CA VAL A 169 -17.76 7.60 -18.24
C VAL A 169 -16.76 7.78 -19.39
N ALA A 170 -16.44 6.70 -20.11
CA ALA A 170 -15.55 6.79 -21.27
C ALA A 170 -16.16 7.66 -22.38
N ALA A 171 -17.46 7.52 -22.66
CA ALA A 171 -18.16 8.34 -23.64
C ALA A 171 -18.18 9.82 -23.24
N GLU A 172 -18.39 10.15 -21.97
CA GLU A 172 -18.32 11.52 -21.45
C GLU A 172 -16.93 12.14 -21.65
N ILE A 173 -15.87 11.40 -21.35
CA ILE A 173 -14.48 11.84 -21.55
C ILE A 173 -14.16 12.00 -23.05
N ASN A 174 -14.58 11.06 -23.88
CA ASN A 174 -14.32 11.10 -25.31
C ASN A 174 -15.13 12.19 -26.02
N SER A 175 -16.35 12.50 -25.54
CA SER A 175 -17.20 13.56 -26.12
C SER A 175 -16.77 14.97 -25.73
N SER A 176 -16.02 15.12 -24.63
CA SER A 176 -15.46 16.39 -24.18
C SER A 176 -14.08 16.69 -24.79
N ALA A 177 -13.57 15.80 -25.64
CA ALA A 177 -12.32 16.00 -26.36
C ALA A 177 -12.49 17.02 -27.51
N SER A 178 -11.46 17.84 -27.73
CA SER A 178 -11.36 18.70 -28.92
C SER A 178 -11.50 17.86 -30.21
N PRO A 179 -11.88 18.45 -31.36
CA PRO A 179 -12.14 17.73 -32.62
C PRO A 179 -10.90 17.02 -33.24
N ASP A 180 -9.76 17.05 -32.56
CA ASP A 180 -8.61 16.22 -32.88
C ASP A 180 -8.94 14.78 -32.45
N THR A 181 -9.20 13.90 -33.43
CA THR A 181 -9.86 12.58 -33.40
C THR A 181 -9.18 11.48 -32.54
N THR A 182 -8.35 11.86 -31.58
CA THR A 182 -7.63 10.92 -30.72
C THR A 182 -8.49 10.41 -29.56
N LEU A 183 -8.63 9.09 -29.46
CA LEU A 183 -9.29 8.40 -28.37
C LEU A 183 -8.64 8.79 -27.03
N ARG A 184 -9.43 9.29 -26.07
CA ARG A 184 -8.93 9.79 -24.78
C ARG A 184 -9.16 8.84 -23.63
N ALA A 185 -10.21 8.03 -23.67
CA ALA A 185 -10.51 7.04 -22.65
C ALA A 185 -10.97 5.72 -23.25
N VAL A 186 -10.60 4.63 -22.58
CA VAL A 186 -11.06 3.27 -22.89
C VAL A 186 -11.59 2.59 -21.64
N THR A 187 -12.52 1.66 -21.81
CA THR A 187 -13.02 0.82 -20.73
C THR A 187 -12.30 -0.53 -20.75
N VAL A 188 -11.95 -1.04 -19.56
CA VAL A 188 -11.34 -2.37 -19.43
C VAL A 188 -11.91 -3.09 -18.21
N GLN A 189 -12.55 -4.23 -18.45
CA GLN A 189 -13.02 -5.09 -17.38
C GLN A 189 -11.85 -5.84 -16.76
N ALA A 190 -11.66 -5.73 -15.45
CA ALA A 190 -10.73 -6.57 -14.70
C ALA A 190 -11.08 -6.55 -13.22
N ASP A 191 -11.07 -7.74 -12.60
CA ASP A 191 -11.00 -7.89 -11.15
C ASP A 191 -9.53 -7.78 -10.69
N VAL A 192 -9.24 -6.78 -9.85
CA VAL A 192 -7.87 -6.53 -9.36
C VAL A 192 -7.40 -7.55 -8.32
N SER A 193 -8.29 -8.42 -7.84
CA SER A 193 -7.93 -9.58 -7.01
C SER A 193 -7.45 -10.80 -7.82
N ASP A 194 -7.59 -10.78 -9.14
CA ASP A 194 -7.12 -11.84 -10.05
C ASP A 194 -5.85 -11.39 -10.79
N PRO A 195 -4.67 -12.00 -10.51
CA PRO A 195 -3.41 -11.62 -11.14
C PRO A 195 -3.42 -11.71 -12.67
N ALA A 196 -4.16 -12.66 -13.26
CA ALA A 196 -4.24 -12.80 -14.71
C ALA A 196 -5.04 -11.64 -15.32
N GLN A 197 -6.10 -11.21 -14.65
CA GLN A 197 -6.89 -10.04 -15.07
C GLN A 197 -6.15 -8.73 -14.85
N VAL A 198 -5.35 -8.60 -13.78
CA VAL A 198 -4.46 -7.44 -13.60
C VAL A 198 -3.45 -7.37 -14.74
N LYS A 199 -2.82 -8.48 -15.13
CA LYS A 199 -1.93 -8.48 -16.29
C LYS A 199 -2.67 -8.04 -17.57
N SER A 200 -3.84 -8.63 -17.83
CA SER A 200 -4.68 -8.29 -18.98
C SER A 200 -5.10 -6.82 -19.00
N LEU A 201 -5.35 -6.21 -17.83
CA LEU A 201 -5.67 -4.79 -17.69
C LEU A 201 -4.53 -3.90 -18.19
N PHE A 202 -3.29 -4.19 -17.76
CA PHE A 202 -2.11 -3.46 -18.21
C PHE A 202 -1.86 -3.69 -19.71
N ASP A 203 -1.87 -4.94 -20.17
CA ASP A 203 -1.67 -5.27 -21.59
C ASP A 203 -2.73 -4.59 -22.49
N SER A 204 -3.98 -4.49 -22.03
CA SER A 204 -5.06 -3.85 -22.79
C SER A 204 -4.95 -2.33 -22.80
N ALA A 205 -4.53 -1.74 -21.69
CA ALA A 205 -4.27 -0.31 -21.59
C ALA A 205 -3.11 0.14 -22.49
N GLU A 206 -2.02 -0.62 -22.50
CA GLU A 206 -0.86 -0.34 -23.36
C GLU A 206 -1.21 -0.49 -24.84
N ARG A 207 -1.93 -1.56 -25.21
CA ARG A 207 -2.40 -1.76 -26.60
C ARG A 207 -3.37 -0.69 -27.07
N ALA A 208 -4.26 -0.21 -26.20
CA ALA A 208 -5.26 0.79 -26.56
C ALA A 208 -4.66 2.16 -26.92
N PHE A 209 -3.54 2.52 -26.28
CA PHE A 209 -2.93 3.84 -26.43
C PHE A 209 -1.54 3.82 -27.07
N ASP A 210 -1.03 2.64 -27.44
CA ASP A 210 0.33 2.43 -27.97
C ASP A 210 1.40 3.12 -27.12
N SER A 211 1.27 2.98 -25.80
CA SER A 211 2.08 3.72 -24.83
C SER A 211 2.17 2.95 -23.51
N PRO A 212 3.31 2.99 -22.80
CA PRO A 212 3.40 2.45 -21.46
C PRO A 212 2.48 3.17 -20.48
N ILE A 213 2.17 2.50 -19.37
CA ILE A 213 1.41 3.09 -18.26
C ILE A 213 2.30 4.06 -17.47
N HIS A 214 1.77 5.26 -17.23
CA HIS A 214 2.50 6.31 -16.51
C HIS A 214 1.98 6.54 -15.10
N VAL A 215 0.68 6.29 -14.89
CA VAL A 215 -0.02 6.56 -13.63
C VAL A 215 -0.90 5.36 -13.29
N LEU A 216 -0.83 4.91 -12.05
CA LEU A 216 -1.73 3.92 -11.48
C LEU A 216 -2.41 4.53 -10.25
N VAL A 217 -3.74 4.56 -10.25
CA VAL A 217 -4.54 4.99 -9.11
C VAL A 217 -5.32 3.80 -8.56
N ASN A 218 -4.93 3.34 -7.38
CA ASN A 218 -5.62 2.27 -6.65
C ASN A 218 -6.82 2.87 -5.91
N SER A 219 -7.99 2.89 -6.54
CA SER A 219 -9.23 3.45 -5.97
C SER A 219 -10.33 2.40 -5.77
N ALA A 220 -10.10 1.15 -6.15
CA ALA A 220 -10.99 0.06 -5.83
C ALA A 220 -10.98 -0.20 -4.30
N GLY A 221 -12.17 -0.19 -3.70
CA GLY A 221 -12.36 -0.50 -2.28
C GLY A 221 -13.79 -0.97 -2.03
N VAL A 222 -13.94 -1.87 -1.05
CA VAL A 222 -15.23 -2.38 -0.60
C VAL A 222 -15.33 -2.08 0.89
N LEU A 223 -16.40 -1.40 1.29
CA LEU A 223 -16.70 -1.13 2.70
C LEU A 223 -18.01 -1.83 3.04
N ASP A 224 -17.96 -2.75 4.01
CA ASP A 224 -19.15 -3.35 4.60
C ASP A 224 -19.48 -2.66 5.94
N PRO A 225 -20.69 -2.12 6.14
CA PRO A 225 -21.06 -1.50 7.42
C PRO A 225 -21.19 -2.50 8.59
N LYS A 226 -21.11 -3.82 8.35
CA LYS A 226 -21.35 -4.87 9.35
C LYS A 226 -20.08 -5.58 9.84
N TYR A 227 -18.88 -5.02 9.62
CA TYR A 227 -17.66 -5.70 10.06
C TYR A 227 -17.67 -5.99 11.58
N PRO A 228 -17.45 -7.25 11.99
CA PRO A 228 -17.33 -7.60 13.41
C PRO A 228 -16.02 -7.04 14.00
N SER A 229 -15.96 -6.90 15.32
CA SER A 229 -14.70 -6.65 16.04
C SER A 229 -13.67 -7.75 15.75
N ILE A 230 -12.38 -7.47 15.93
CA ILE A 230 -11.29 -8.43 15.64
C ILE A 230 -11.52 -9.81 16.30
N PRO A 231 -11.91 -9.92 17.60
CA PRO A 231 -12.14 -11.23 18.21
C PRO A 231 -13.34 -12.02 17.64
N ASN A 232 -14.23 -11.34 16.92
CA ASN A 232 -15.47 -11.90 16.37
C ASN A 232 -15.42 -12.04 14.84
N THR A 233 -14.32 -11.65 14.19
CA THR A 233 -14.10 -11.87 12.75
C THR A 233 -13.77 -13.34 12.52
N SER A 234 -14.55 -14.03 11.68
CA SER A 234 -14.25 -15.41 11.30
C SER A 234 -13.00 -15.47 10.40
N LEU A 235 -12.34 -16.63 10.34
CA LEU A 235 -11.17 -16.79 9.47
C LEU A 235 -11.52 -16.60 7.99
N GLU A 236 -12.69 -17.09 7.56
CA GLU A 236 -13.17 -16.93 6.19
C GLU A 236 -13.39 -15.46 5.82
N GLU A 237 -13.95 -14.67 6.75
CA GLU A 237 -14.12 -13.23 6.54
C GLU A 237 -12.80 -12.48 6.57
N PHE A 238 -11.89 -12.86 7.48
CA PHE A 238 -10.54 -12.31 7.53
C PHE A 238 -9.79 -12.55 6.21
N ASP A 239 -9.79 -13.79 5.74
CA ASP A 239 -9.15 -14.19 4.48
C ASP A 239 -9.77 -13.46 3.29
N ARG A 240 -11.10 -13.29 3.26
CA ARG A 240 -11.79 -12.50 2.23
C ARG A 240 -11.34 -11.03 2.20
N ILE A 241 -11.07 -10.42 3.35
CA ILE A 241 -10.65 -9.01 3.44
C ILE A 241 -9.19 -8.83 3.00
N PHE A 242 -8.33 -9.81 3.29
CA PHE A 242 -6.89 -9.76 3.01
C PHE A 242 -6.46 -10.42 1.69
N ARG A 243 -7.41 -10.94 0.92
CA ARG A 243 -7.18 -11.60 -0.36
C ARG A 243 -6.74 -10.63 -1.46
#